data_AF-A0AA89APD9-F1
#
_entry.id   AF-A0AA89APD9-F1
#
_cell.length_a   1.000
_cell.length_b   1.000
_cell.length_c   1.000
_cell.angle_alpha   90.00
_cell.angle_beta   90.00
_cell.angle_gamma   90.00
#
_symmetry.space_group_name_H-M   'P 1'
#
loop_
_entity.id
_entity.type
_entity.pdbx_description
1 polymer ?
#
loop_
_entity_poly.entity_id
_entity_poly.type
_entity_poly.pdbx_seq_one_letter_code
_entity_poly.pdbx_strand_id
1 'polypeptide(L)'
;MEVEVKLRIPDPETHQALLSLLAPFHVTTHRQHNAFFDGAAGELSSRAAVLRLRFYDGDSKCVASLKAKSTLVNGISRVEEDEEEIDPQAGRACVFDPNELRAVDLRVVKRAREEFQVGERGFVGLGGFDNVRGVYEWEGLNLEVDETIYDFGTCYEVECESIEPEKAKDTIQQLLRENGICFSDSVASKFAIFRSGKMPYYVRDSNAEIGIRENMMHGGFGYIMTSGSLLILIWQWLLVLTTFPSLVLVHSTQLVSGWPCVASGYKAWPSRLIITAMLTGSYLSEHHSFITQAGAAAHFVILTKGAFMAIVNTG
;
A
#
# COMPACT_ATOMS: atom_id res chain seq x y z
N MET A 1 -2.17 18.64 -17.11
CA MET A 1 -2.86 17.86 -16.07
C MET A 1 -3.48 16.68 -16.78
N GLU A 2 -3.02 15.49 -16.46
CA GLU A 2 -3.56 14.22 -16.96
C GLU A 2 -4.87 13.94 -16.20
N VAL A 3 -5.89 13.47 -16.93
CA VAL A 3 -7.19 13.12 -16.37
C VAL A 3 -7.66 11.80 -16.95
N GLU A 4 -7.88 10.82 -16.08
CA GLU A 4 -8.20 9.45 -16.48
C GLU A 4 -9.34 8.86 -15.65
N VAL A 5 -10.17 8.06 -16.29
CA VAL A 5 -11.08 7.13 -15.62
C VAL A 5 -10.26 5.94 -15.12
N LYS A 6 -10.53 5.45 -13.91
CA LYS A 6 -9.91 4.28 -13.29
C LYS A 6 -10.97 3.41 -12.61
N LEU A 7 -11.27 2.28 -13.22
CA LEU A 7 -12.19 1.28 -12.68
C LEU A 7 -11.41 0.02 -12.29
N ARG A 8 -11.85 -0.60 -11.21
CA ARG A 8 -11.30 -1.83 -10.67
C ARG A 8 -12.08 -3.03 -11.19
N ILE A 9 -11.36 -4.06 -11.60
CA ILE A 9 -11.92 -5.38 -11.93
C ILE A 9 -11.59 -6.33 -10.78
N PRO A 10 -12.57 -7.08 -10.23
CA PRO A 10 -12.42 -7.74 -8.94
C PRO A 10 -11.53 -8.99 -8.95
N ASP A 11 -11.45 -9.69 -10.07
CA ASP A 11 -10.86 -11.02 -10.16
C ASP A 11 -10.39 -11.39 -11.58
N PRO A 12 -9.54 -12.42 -11.71
CA PRO A 12 -8.99 -12.84 -12.99
C PRO A 12 -10.06 -13.31 -13.98
N GLU A 13 -11.14 -13.95 -13.51
CA GLU A 13 -12.21 -14.45 -14.37
C GLU A 13 -12.97 -13.29 -15.03
N THR A 14 -13.30 -12.26 -14.27
CA THR A 14 -13.96 -11.04 -14.76
C THR A 14 -13.03 -10.27 -15.70
N HIS A 15 -11.74 -10.21 -15.39
CA HIS A 15 -10.72 -9.62 -16.28
C HIS A 15 -10.64 -10.38 -17.61
N GLN A 16 -10.59 -11.71 -17.60
CA GLN A 16 -10.56 -12.52 -18.82
C GLN A 16 -11.84 -12.36 -19.67
N ALA A 17 -13.00 -12.23 -19.02
CA ALA A 17 -14.25 -11.93 -19.73
C ALA A 17 -14.19 -10.57 -20.43
N LEU A 18 -13.65 -9.54 -19.77
CA LEU A 18 -13.42 -8.23 -20.36
C LEU A 18 -12.44 -8.28 -21.55
N LEU A 19 -11.30 -8.96 -21.40
CA LEU A 19 -10.35 -9.13 -22.51
C LEU A 19 -10.99 -9.82 -23.71
N SER A 20 -11.85 -10.81 -23.47
CA SER A 20 -12.57 -11.54 -24.52
C SER A 20 -13.59 -10.64 -25.24
N LEU A 21 -14.30 -9.79 -24.48
CA LEU A 21 -15.23 -8.79 -25.02
C LEU A 21 -14.51 -7.75 -25.89
N LEU A 22 -13.34 -7.29 -25.43
CA LEU A 22 -12.57 -6.24 -26.11
C LEU A 22 -11.65 -6.77 -27.21
N ALA A 23 -11.50 -8.09 -27.37
CA ALA A 23 -10.60 -8.69 -28.35
C ALA A 23 -10.73 -8.14 -29.79
N PRO A 24 -11.93 -7.83 -30.33
CA PRO A 24 -12.06 -7.24 -31.67
C PRO A 24 -11.45 -5.83 -31.80
N PHE A 25 -11.21 -5.14 -30.69
CA PHE A 25 -10.75 -3.75 -30.60
C PHE A 25 -9.28 -3.65 -30.18
N HIS A 26 -8.58 -4.79 -30.06
CA HIS A 26 -7.21 -4.83 -29.59
C HIS A 26 -6.25 -4.11 -30.55
N VAL A 27 -5.40 -3.26 -29.98
CA VAL A 27 -4.36 -2.54 -30.71
C VAL A 27 -2.99 -3.16 -30.42
N THR A 28 -2.64 -3.26 -29.13
CA THR A 28 -1.33 -3.76 -28.70
C THR A 28 -1.34 -4.21 -27.25
N THR A 29 -0.31 -4.94 -26.85
CA THR A 29 -0.07 -5.32 -25.46
C THR A 29 1.36 -4.98 -25.07
N HIS A 30 1.52 -4.26 -23.96
CA HIS A 30 2.81 -3.87 -23.41
C HIS A 30 3.10 -4.60 -22.10
N ARG A 31 4.31 -5.14 -21.97
CA ARG A 31 4.84 -5.60 -20.69
C ARG A 31 5.64 -4.47 -20.07
N GLN A 32 5.22 -4.04 -18.89
CA GLN A 32 5.80 -2.89 -18.19
C GLN A 32 6.44 -3.34 -16.88
N HIS A 33 7.63 -2.82 -16.59
CA HIS A 33 8.21 -2.89 -15.25
C HIS A 33 8.31 -1.47 -14.70
N ASN A 34 7.67 -1.22 -13.56
CA ASN A 34 7.63 0.10 -12.93
C ASN A 34 8.57 0.11 -11.73
N ALA A 35 9.67 0.87 -11.80
CA ALA A 35 10.60 1.11 -10.69
C ALA A 35 10.41 2.51 -10.11
N PHE A 36 10.36 2.63 -8.79
CA PHE A 36 10.03 3.88 -8.11
C PHE A 36 11.20 4.41 -7.27
N PHE A 37 11.26 5.73 -7.15
CA PHE A 37 12.33 6.44 -6.46
C PHE A 37 11.77 7.52 -5.54
N ASP A 38 12.51 7.82 -4.49
CA ASP A 38 12.25 8.95 -3.59
C ASP A 38 13.59 9.59 -3.19
N GLY A 39 13.55 10.76 -2.57
CA GLY A 39 14.69 11.26 -1.85
C GLY A 39 14.95 10.45 -0.58
N ALA A 40 16.20 10.45 -0.11
CA ALA A 40 16.62 9.67 1.06
C ALA A 40 15.87 10.01 2.36
N ALA A 41 15.19 11.16 2.43
CA ALA A 41 14.36 11.57 3.56
C ALA A 41 12.84 11.46 3.27
N GLY A 42 12.45 10.86 2.15
CA GLY A 42 11.04 10.76 1.74
C GLY A 42 10.47 12.08 1.21
N GLU A 43 11.30 12.90 0.58
CA GLU A 43 10.92 14.25 0.14
C GLU A 43 9.74 14.24 -0.84
N LEU A 44 9.72 13.32 -1.81
CA LEU A 44 8.63 13.22 -2.79
C LEU A 44 7.36 12.71 -2.12
N SER A 45 7.44 11.59 -1.39
CA SER A 45 6.27 11.00 -0.74
C SER A 45 5.64 11.93 0.29
N SER A 46 6.44 12.72 1.03
CA SER A 46 5.94 13.72 1.98
C SER A 46 5.09 14.82 1.33
N ARG A 47 5.21 15.00 0.00
CA ARG A 47 4.50 15.99 -0.80
C ARG A 47 3.58 15.35 -1.85
N ALA A 48 3.21 14.08 -1.65
CA ALA A 48 2.37 13.31 -2.57
C ALA A 48 2.87 13.36 -4.03
N ALA A 49 4.19 13.22 -4.20
CA ALA A 49 4.83 13.08 -5.49
C ALA A 49 5.49 11.70 -5.64
N VAL A 50 5.57 11.24 -6.90
CA VAL A 50 6.06 9.91 -7.26
C VAL A 50 6.97 10.05 -8.47
N LEU A 51 8.24 9.71 -8.30
CA LEU A 51 9.18 9.54 -9.41
C LEU A 51 9.24 8.07 -9.79
N ARG A 52 9.08 7.78 -11.08
CA ARG A 52 9.05 6.43 -11.62
C ARG A 52 9.88 6.34 -12.90
N LEU A 53 10.60 5.23 -13.05
CA LEU A 53 11.10 4.75 -14.33
C LEU A 53 10.25 3.56 -14.76
N ARG A 54 9.65 3.63 -15.95
CA ARG A 54 8.87 2.55 -16.54
C ARG A 54 9.60 1.96 -17.74
N PHE A 55 9.91 0.68 -17.67
CA PHE A 55 10.54 -0.08 -18.76
C PHE A 55 9.48 -0.86 -19.53
N TYR A 56 9.60 -0.91 -20.85
CA TYR A 56 8.67 -1.58 -21.74
C TYR A 56 9.34 -2.76 -22.47
N ASP A 57 8.63 -3.88 -22.54
CA ASP A 57 8.87 -5.00 -23.46
C ASP A 57 10.33 -5.49 -23.46
N GLY A 58 10.89 -5.70 -22.27
CA GLY A 58 12.28 -6.15 -22.12
C GLY A 58 13.31 -5.06 -22.44
N ASP A 59 13.06 -3.84 -21.96
CA ASP A 59 13.92 -2.66 -22.10
C ASP A 59 14.00 -2.08 -23.53
N SER A 60 12.97 -2.32 -24.34
CA SER A 60 12.83 -1.66 -25.65
C SER A 60 12.64 -0.14 -25.55
N LYS A 61 12.08 0.32 -24.43
CA LYS A 61 11.80 1.73 -24.12
C LYS A 61 11.82 1.94 -22.61
N CYS A 62 12.27 3.12 -22.17
CA CYS A 62 12.18 3.55 -20.79
C CYS A 62 11.64 4.98 -20.70
N VAL A 63 10.69 5.22 -19.80
CA VAL A 63 10.08 6.53 -19.58
C VAL A 63 10.26 6.92 -18.12
N ALA A 64 10.81 8.10 -17.88
CA ALA A 64 10.83 8.73 -16.58
C ALA A 64 9.58 9.59 -16.41
N SER A 65 8.88 9.44 -15.30
CA SER A 65 7.65 10.17 -14.99
C SER A 65 7.69 10.72 -13.57
N LEU A 66 7.36 12.00 -13.40
CA LEU A 66 7.09 12.62 -12.10
C LEU A 66 5.60 12.97 -12.04
N LYS A 67 4.87 12.25 -11.20
CA LYS A 67 3.45 12.52 -10.91
C LYS A 67 3.34 13.23 -9.56
N ALA A 68 2.57 14.32 -9.48
CA ALA A 68 2.35 15.08 -8.24
C ALA A 68 0.91 15.59 -8.13
N LYS A 69 0.50 15.97 -6.91
CA LYS A 69 -0.81 16.57 -6.62
C LYS A 69 -1.99 15.70 -7.11
N SER A 70 -1.83 14.37 -7.01
CA SER A 70 -2.83 13.43 -7.49
C SER A 70 -4.10 13.48 -6.65
N THR A 71 -5.25 13.50 -7.32
CA THR A 71 -6.56 13.23 -6.71
C THR A 71 -7.18 12.02 -7.39
N LEU A 72 -7.91 11.21 -6.64
CA LEU A 72 -8.68 10.07 -7.16
C LEU A 72 -10.00 10.04 -6.39
N VAL A 73 -11.07 10.45 -7.05
CA VAL A 73 -12.41 10.55 -6.46
C VAL A 73 -13.39 9.98 -7.46
N ASN A 74 -14.27 9.08 -6.99
CA ASN A 74 -15.28 8.42 -7.82
C ASN A 74 -14.67 7.88 -9.13
N GLY A 75 -13.58 7.12 -9.03
CA GLY A 75 -12.96 6.48 -10.20
C GLY A 75 -12.42 7.44 -11.26
N ILE A 76 -12.23 8.73 -10.95
CA ILE A 76 -11.57 9.69 -11.85
C ILE A 76 -10.32 10.21 -11.18
N SER A 77 -9.17 9.95 -11.81
CA SER A 77 -7.90 10.50 -11.38
C SER A 77 -7.57 11.80 -12.11
N ARG A 78 -7.01 12.74 -11.37
CA ARG A 78 -6.42 13.96 -11.92
C ARG A 78 -5.05 14.13 -11.33
N VAL A 79 -4.04 14.27 -12.17
CA VAL A 79 -2.65 14.33 -11.72
C VAL A 79 -1.84 15.32 -12.56
N GLU A 80 -0.95 16.02 -11.88
CA GLU A 80 0.09 16.77 -12.57
C GLU A 80 1.21 15.80 -12.92
N GLU A 81 1.31 15.46 -14.20
CA GLU A 81 2.33 14.55 -14.70
C GLU A 81 3.27 15.29 -15.64
N ASP A 82 4.55 14.92 -15.51
CA ASP A 82 5.60 15.25 -16.44
C ASP A 82 6.38 14.00 -16.81
N GLU A 83 6.46 13.68 -18.09
CA GLU A 83 7.16 12.50 -18.60
C GLU A 83 8.20 12.88 -19.64
N GLU A 84 9.30 12.12 -19.67
CA GLU A 84 10.24 12.14 -20.77
C GLU A 84 10.90 10.77 -20.97
N GLU A 85 11.33 10.50 -22.19
CA GLU A 85 12.01 9.24 -22.52
C GLU A 85 13.47 9.29 -22.09
N ILE A 86 13.97 8.18 -21.57
CA ILE A 86 15.38 7.98 -21.19
C ILE A 86 15.90 6.74 -21.91
N ASP A 87 17.19 6.75 -22.24
CA ASP A 87 17.87 5.53 -22.69
C ASP A 87 17.64 4.39 -21.68
N PRO A 88 17.18 3.21 -22.11
CA PRO A 88 16.88 2.10 -21.20
C PRO A 88 18.10 1.61 -20.40
N GLN A 89 19.31 1.67 -20.95
CA GLN A 89 20.52 1.25 -20.22
C GLN A 89 20.85 2.26 -19.11
N ALA A 90 20.73 3.56 -19.39
CA ALA A 90 20.83 4.60 -18.38
C ALA A 90 19.75 4.43 -17.29
N GLY A 91 18.52 4.12 -17.69
CA GLY A 91 17.45 3.79 -16.75
C GLY A 91 17.79 2.60 -15.85
N ARG A 92 18.37 1.53 -16.41
CA ARG A 92 18.81 0.36 -15.63
C ARG A 92 19.98 0.68 -14.69
N ALA A 93 20.90 1.54 -15.12
CA ALA A 93 21.95 2.04 -14.24
C ALA A 93 21.35 2.79 -13.03
N CYS A 94 20.34 3.62 -13.24
CA CYS A 94 19.60 4.28 -12.16
C CYS A 94 18.85 3.32 -11.24
N VAL A 95 18.30 2.20 -11.75
CA VAL A 95 17.68 1.19 -10.90
C VAL A 95 18.73 0.48 -10.03
N PHE A 96 19.91 0.20 -10.59
CA PHE A 96 21.01 -0.45 -9.89
C PHE A 96 21.65 0.47 -8.84
N ASP A 97 21.97 1.70 -9.20
CA ASP A 97 22.40 2.77 -8.31
C ASP A 97 21.49 4.01 -8.48
N PRO A 98 20.52 4.21 -7.57
CA PRO A 98 19.61 5.37 -7.59
C PRO A 98 20.31 6.73 -7.65
N ASN A 99 21.57 6.85 -7.21
CA ASN A 99 22.28 8.12 -7.27
C ASN A 99 22.65 8.53 -8.70
N GLU A 100 22.69 7.60 -9.65
CA GLU A 100 22.92 7.89 -11.07
C GLU A 100 21.84 8.81 -11.65
N LEU A 101 20.63 8.84 -11.07
CA LEU A 101 19.59 9.81 -11.44
C LEU A 101 20.08 11.25 -11.38
N ARG A 102 21.03 11.58 -10.49
CA ARG A 102 21.60 12.93 -10.37
C ARG A 102 22.47 13.32 -11.57
N ALA A 103 23.06 12.33 -12.24
CA ALA A 103 23.95 12.53 -13.37
C ALA A 103 23.19 12.60 -14.70
N VAL A 104 21.97 12.04 -14.76
CA VAL A 104 21.17 12.09 -15.98
C VAL A 104 20.58 13.49 -16.17
N ASP A 105 20.73 14.03 -17.39
CA ASP A 105 20.20 15.34 -17.77
C ASP A 105 18.71 15.27 -18.16
N LEU A 106 17.88 14.92 -17.17
CA LEU A 106 16.44 14.74 -17.31
C LEU A 106 15.68 15.93 -16.73
N ARG A 107 14.76 16.54 -17.50
CA ARG A 107 13.88 17.62 -17.03
C ARG A 107 13.02 17.15 -15.84
N VAL A 108 12.54 15.91 -15.90
CA VAL A 108 11.72 15.31 -14.85
C VAL A 108 12.51 15.20 -13.54
N VAL A 109 13.79 14.80 -13.63
CA VAL A 109 14.66 14.66 -12.45
C VAL A 109 15.12 16.01 -11.91
N LYS A 110 15.43 16.97 -12.80
CA LYS A 110 15.71 18.37 -12.38
C LYS A 110 14.55 18.93 -11.60
N ARG A 111 13.32 18.78 -12.10
CA ARG A 111 12.11 19.20 -11.42
C ARG A 111 11.93 18.55 -10.05
N ALA A 112 12.16 17.23 -9.94
CA ALA A 112 12.13 16.54 -8.65
C ALA A 112 13.13 17.16 -7.63
N ARG A 113 14.33 17.52 -8.08
CA ARG A 113 15.35 18.14 -7.22
C ARG A 113 15.00 19.59 -6.84
N GLU A 114 14.50 20.37 -7.77
CA GLU A 114 14.25 21.81 -7.58
C GLU A 114 12.92 22.08 -6.85
N GLU A 115 11.82 21.47 -7.30
CA GLU A 115 10.48 21.71 -6.73
C GLU A 115 10.28 20.94 -5.42
N PHE A 116 10.76 19.69 -5.35
CA PHE A 116 10.55 18.82 -4.18
C PHE A 116 11.75 18.77 -3.25
N GLN A 117 12.84 19.46 -3.59
CA GLN A 117 14.04 19.60 -2.75
C GLN A 117 14.68 18.26 -2.40
N VAL A 118 14.65 17.29 -3.32
CA VAL A 118 15.40 16.03 -3.15
C VAL A 118 16.87 16.36 -2.92
N GLY A 119 17.32 16.12 -1.68
CA GLY A 119 18.53 16.74 -1.15
C GLY A 119 19.84 16.10 -1.62
N GLU A 120 20.95 16.58 -1.05
CA GLU A 120 22.31 16.13 -1.39
C GLU A 120 22.57 14.64 -1.07
N ARG A 121 21.76 14.07 -0.16
CA ARG A 121 21.79 12.64 0.19
C ARG A 121 21.35 11.74 -0.96
N GLY A 122 20.81 12.32 -2.03
CA GLY A 122 20.48 11.65 -3.27
C GLY A 122 19.16 10.88 -3.22
N PHE A 123 18.98 10.04 -4.21
CA PHE A 123 17.79 9.23 -4.39
C PHE A 123 17.97 7.84 -3.76
N VAL A 124 16.84 7.22 -3.43
CA VAL A 124 16.75 5.82 -3.03
C VAL A 124 15.75 5.10 -3.91
N GLY A 125 16.03 3.84 -4.22
CA GLY A 125 15.10 2.96 -4.91
C GLY A 125 14.07 2.40 -3.92
N LEU A 126 12.80 2.52 -4.26
CA LEU A 126 11.70 1.99 -3.46
C LEU A 126 11.30 0.56 -3.86
N GLY A 127 11.91 0.01 -4.91
CA GLY A 127 11.47 -1.22 -5.58
C GLY A 127 10.46 -0.92 -6.68
N GLY A 128 9.70 -1.94 -7.07
CA GLY A 128 8.82 -1.87 -8.22
C GLY A 128 7.84 -3.03 -8.34
N PHE A 129 7.07 -3.02 -9.42
CA PHE A 129 6.14 -4.09 -9.78
C PHE A 129 5.95 -4.16 -11.30
N ASP A 130 5.49 -5.31 -11.77
CA ASP A 130 5.20 -5.55 -13.18
C ASP A 130 3.74 -5.22 -13.52
N ASN A 131 3.49 -4.88 -14.78
CA ASN A 131 2.16 -4.63 -15.29
C ASN A 131 2.07 -5.10 -16.74
N VAL A 132 1.02 -5.86 -17.08
CA VAL A 132 0.68 -6.18 -18.46
C VAL A 132 -0.48 -5.29 -18.86
N ARG A 133 -0.29 -4.46 -19.89
CA ARG A 133 -1.30 -3.50 -20.36
C ARG A 133 -1.77 -3.90 -21.75
N GLY A 134 -3.04 -4.25 -21.90
CA GLY A 134 -3.72 -4.30 -23.19
C GLY A 134 -4.28 -2.93 -23.56
N VAL A 135 -4.06 -2.49 -24.79
CA VAL A 135 -4.61 -1.24 -25.33
C VAL A 135 -5.67 -1.56 -26.37
N TYR A 136 -6.82 -0.91 -26.26
CA TYR A 136 -7.99 -1.16 -27.10
C TYR A 136 -8.60 0.15 -27.59
N GLU A 137 -8.98 0.20 -28.86
CA GLU A 137 -9.69 1.33 -29.47
C GLU A 137 -11.17 0.98 -29.64
N TRP A 138 -12.01 1.50 -28.74
CA TRP A 138 -13.44 1.18 -28.69
C TRP A 138 -14.29 2.45 -28.56
N GLU A 139 -15.24 2.64 -29.49
CA GLU A 139 -16.11 3.82 -29.55
C GLU A 139 -15.38 5.18 -29.50
N GLY A 140 -14.17 5.23 -30.07
CA GLY A 140 -13.32 6.44 -30.05
C GLY A 140 -12.62 6.70 -28.72
N LEU A 141 -12.73 5.78 -27.76
CA LEU A 141 -11.98 5.76 -26.51
C LEU A 141 -10.77 4.84 -26.63
N ASN A 142 -9.68 5.22 -25.97
CA ASN A 142 -8.49 4.40 -25.79
C ASN A 142 -8.55 3.76 -24.40
N LEU A 143 -8.96 2.49 -24.36
CA LEU A 143 -9.04 1.74 -23.11
C LEU A 143 -7.71 1.04 -22.85
N GLU A 144 -7.19 1.22 -21.64
CA GLU A 144 -6.04 0.49 -21.12
C GLU A 144 -6.53 -0.52 -20.08
N VAL A 145 -6.43 -1.81 -20.39
CA VAL A 145 -6.80 -2.89 -19.46
C VAL A 145 -5.51 -3.46 -18.85
N ASP A 146 -5.38 -3.32 -17.55
CA ASP A 146 -4.16 -3.61 -16.80
C ASP A 146 -4.29 -4.87 -15.96
N GLU A 147 -3.26 -5.70 -16.02
CA GLU A 147 -2.95 -6.75 -15.05
C GLU A 147 -1.66 -6.39 -14.30
N THR A 148 -1.79 -5.90 -13.07
CA THR A 148 -0.66 -5.43 -12.25
C THR A 148 -0.22 -6.50 -11.27
N ILE A 149 1.05 -6.91 -11.32
CA ILE A 149 1.57 -8.04 -10.57
C ILE A 149 2.48 -7.50 -9.46
N TYR A 150 2.00 -7.57 -8.21
CA TYR A 150 2.78 -7.28 -7.02
C TYR A 150 3.25 -8.58 -6.37
N ASP A 151 4.27 -8.51 -5.51
CA ASP A 151 4.73 -9.67 -4.71
C ASP A 151 3.65 -10.27 -3.80
N PHE A 152 2.62 -9.48 -3.47
CA PHE A 152 1.53 -9.83 -2.55
C PHE A 152 0.18 -10.06 -3.24
N GLY A 153 0.14 -10.10 -4.58
CA GLY A 153 -1.06 -10.42 -5.36
C GLY A 153 -1.21 -9.64 -6.67
N THR A 154 -2.28 -9.93 -7.41
CA THR A 154 -2.53 -9.34 -8.73
C THR A 154 -3.72 -8.38 -8.75
N CYS A 155 -3.44 -7.20 -9.28
CA CYS A 155 -4.27 -6.07 -9.76
C CYS A 155 -4.98 -6.25 -11.10
N TYR A 156 -6.27 -5.90 -11.24
CA TYR A 156 -6.92 -5.76 -12.54
C TYR A 156 -7.66 -4.42 -12.62
N GLU A 157 -7.36 -3.60 -13.61
CA GLU A 157 -7.95 -2.26 -13.75
C GLU A 157 -8.28 -1.95 -15.22
N VAL A 158 -9.24 -1.05 -15.43
CA VAL A 158 -9.50 -0.41 -16.72
C VAL A 158 -9.28 1.08 -16.55
N GLU A 159 -8.42 1.64 -17.38
CA GLU A 159 -8.09 3.04 -17.42
C GLU A 159 -8.47 3.65 -18.79
N CYS A 160 -8.85 4.93 -18.79
CA CYS A 160 -9.10 5.68 -20.02
C CYS A 160 -8.80 7.15 -19.78
N GLU A 161 -7.75 7.68 -20.42
CA GLU A 161 -7.49 9.11 -20.44
C GLU A 161 -8.58 9.82 -21.27
N SER A 162 -9.13 10.92 -20.77
CA SER A 162 -10.18 11.67 -21.47
C SER A 162 -10.30 13.11 -21.00
N ILE A 163 -10.57 14.00 -21.96
CA ILE A 163 -10.95 15.40 -21.68
C ILE A 163 -12.41 15.52 -21.17
N GLU A 164 -13.23 14.50 -21.38
CA GLU A 164 -14.62 14.37 -20.90
C GLU A 164 -14.73 13.14 -19.98
N PRO A 165 -14.08 13.12 -18.80
CA PRO A 165 -13.90 11.91 -17.99
C PRO A 165 -15.22 11.34 -17.45
N GLU A 166 -16.19 12.18 -17.10
CA GLU A 166 -17.51 11.70 -16.62
C GLU A 166 -18.26 10.94 -17.72
N LYS A 167 -18.26 11.48 -18.95
CA LYS A 167 -18.89 10.84 -20.11
C LYS A 167 -18.18 9.55 -20.48
N ALA A 168 -16.85 9.57 -20.53
CA ALA A 168 -16.06 8.37 -20.79
C ALA A 168 -16.31 7.29 -19.72
N LYS A 169 -16.38 7.69 -18.44
CA LYS A 169 -16.71 6.79 -17.33
C LYS A 169 -18.09 6.18 -17.51
N ASP A 170 -19.12 6.98 -17.78
CA ASP A 170 -20.48 6.49 -17.99
C ASP A 170 -20.55 5.50 -19.15
N THR A 171 -19.90 5.80 -20.27
CA THR A 171 -19.82 4.93 -21.45
C THR A 171 -19.13 3.60 -21.12
N ILE A 172 -18.00 3.63 -20.41
CA ILE A 172 -17.28 2.40 -19.98
C ILE A 172 -18.13 1.61 -18.99
N GLN A 173 -18.73 2.25 -18.00
CA GLN A 173 -19.59 1.58 -17.02
C GLN A 173 -20.81 0.93 -17.67
N GLN A 174 -21.39 1.58 -18.69
CA GLN A 174 -22.48 1.01 -19.46
C GLN A 174 -22.03 -0.26 -20.21
N LEU A 175 -20.89 -0.21 -20.92
CA LEU A 175 -20.30 -1.39 -21.58
C LEU A 175 -20.13 -2.55 -20.59
N LEU A 176 -19.55 -2.28 -19.41
CA LEU A 176 -19.31 -3.30 -18.39
C LEU A 176 -20.63 -3.89 -17.85
N ARG A 177 -21.62 -3.04 -17.53
CA ARG A 177 -22.93 -3.48 -17.01
C ARG A 177 -23.70 -4.32 -18.03
N GLU A 178 -23.77 -3.88 -19.29
CA GLU A 178 -24.51 -4.57 -20.35
C GLU A 178 -23.93 -5.97 -20.65
N ASN A 179 -22.64 -6.16 -20.39
CA ASN A 179 -21.94 -7.43 -20.59
C ASN A 179 -21.75 -8.23 -19.28
N GLY A 180 -22.37 -7.81 -18.18
CA GLY A 180 -22.31 -8.51 -16.89
C GLY A 180 -20.91 -8.55 -16.26
N ILE A 181 -20.06 -7.57 -16.57
CA ILE A 181 -18.70 -7.45 -16.04
C ILE A 181 -18.77 -6.65 -14.73
N CYS A 182 -18.39 -7.29 -13.62
CA CYS A 182 -18.33 -6.65 -12.31
C CYS A 182 -17.18 -5.63 -12.24
N PHE A 183 -17.44 -4.47 -11.64
CA PHE A 183 -16.42 -3.45 -11.41
C PHE A 183 -16.73 -2.59 -10.17
N SER A 184 -15.76 -1.77 -9.76
CA SER A 184 -15.94 -0.65 -8.83
C SER A 184 -15.05 0.53 -9.24
N ASP A 185 -15.28 1.69 -8.63
CA ASP A 185 -14.34 2.80 -8.73
C ASP A 185 -13.02 2.44 -8.02
N SER A 186 -11.87 2.67 -8.67
CA SER A 186 -10.59 2.55 -7.98
C SER A 186 -10.45 3.66 -6.92
N VAL A 187 -10.03 3.29 -5.71
CA VAL A 187 -9.83 4.22 -4.57
C VAL A 187 -8.38 4.48 -4.22
N ALA A 188 -7.45 3.75 -4.84
CA ALA A 188 -6.03 3.90 -4.63
C ALA A 188 -5.30 3.73 -5.96
N SER A 189 -4.20 4.48 -6.15
CA SER A 189 -3.31 4.27 -7.29
C SER A 189 -2.52 2.97 -7.13
N LYS A 190 -2.01 2.42 -8.25
CA LYS A 190 -1.11 1.26 -8.23
C LYS A 190 0.10 1.46 -7.31
N PHE A 191 0.68 2.66 -7.31
CA PHE A 191 1.78 3.00 -6.39
C PHE A 191 1.34 3.02 -4.91
N ALA A 192 0.16 3.56 -4.60
CA ALA A 192 -0.36 3.53 -3.23
C ALA A 192 -0.60 2.09 -2.75
N ILE A 193 -1.12 1.21 -3.61
CA ILE A 193 -1.27 -0.23 -3.33
C ILE A 193 0.10 -0.86 -3.07
N PHE A 194 1.06 -0.66 -3.97
CA PHE A 194 2.44 -1.13 -3.83
C PHE A 194 3.04 -0.73 -2.47
N ARG A 195 2.98 0.56 -2.12
CA ARG A 195 3.52 1.08 -0.85
C ARG A 195 2.81 0.54 0.38
N SER A 196 1.55 0.14 0.26
CA SER A 196 0.78 -0.45 1.36
C SER A 196 1.18 -1.90 1.67
N GLY A 197 1.82 -2.61 0.72
CA GLY A 197 2.24 -4.00 0.88
C GLY A 197 1.08 -4.99 1.00
N LYS A 198 -0.15 -4.60 0.64
CA LYS A 198 -1.35 -5.42 0.78
C LYS A 198 -2.36 -5.15 -0.32
N MET A 199 -3.12 -6.17 -0.67
CA MET A 199 -4.24 -6.01 -1.59
C MET A 199 -5.37 -5.20 -0.93
N PRO A 200 -6.02 -4.27 -1.66
CA PRO A 200 -7.24 -3.61 -1.18
C PRO A 200 -8.34 -4.65 -0.95
N TYR A 201 -9.03 -4.52 0.19
CA TYR A 201 -10.14 -5.40 0.56
C TYR A 201 -11.43 -4.93 -0.12
N TYR A 202 -12.05 -5.80 -0.91
CA TYR A 202 -13.33 -5.52 -1.56
C TYR A 202 -14.38 -6.53 -1.12
N VAL A 203 -15.55 -6.02 -0.72
CA VAL A 203 -16.72 -6.84 -0.44
C VAL A 203 -17.44 -7.04 -1.76
N ARG A 204 -17.49 -8.27 -2.28
CA ARG A 204 -18.41 -8.61 -3.38
C ARG A 204 -19.84 -8.41 -2.87
N ASP A 205 -20.48 -7.29 -3.19
CA ASP A 205 -21.92 -7.20 -3.10
C ASP A 205 -22.51 -7.83 -4.36
N SER A 206 -23.52 -8.70 -4.19
CA SER A 206 -24.13 -9.48 -5.26
C SER A 206 -25.06 -8.67 -6.19
N ASN A 207 -25.13 -7.36 -5.98
CA ASN A 207 -25.71 -6.41 -6.92
C ASN A 207 -24.53 -5.70 -7.59
N ALA A 208 -24.58 -5.45 -8.89
CA ALA A 208 -23.48 -5.04 -9.78
C ALA A 208 -22.68 -3.75 -9.42
N GLU A 209 -22.74 -3.27 -8.19
CA GLU A 209 -21.89 -2.22 -7.62
C GLU A 209 -21.20 -2.77 -6.37
N ILE A 210 -19.88 -2.99 -6.48
CA ILE A 210 -19.03 -3.39 -5.36
C ILE A 210 -18.80 -2.16 -4.47
N GLY A 211 -19.44 -2.13 -3.30
CA GLY A 211 -19.21 -1.11 -2.28
C GLY A 211 -17.94 -1.37 -1.46
N ILE A 212 -17.13 -0.32 -1.24
CA ILE A 212 -15.94 -0.39 -0.39
C ILE A 212 -16.34 -0.06 1.04
N ARG A 213 -16.03 -0.95 2.00
CA ARG A 213 -16.11 -0.64 3.44
C ARG A 213 -14.73 -0.28 3.97
N GLU A 214 -14.57 0.94 4.46
CA GLU A 214 -13.39 1.34 5.24
C GLU A 214 -13.34 0.56 6.56
N ASN A 215 -12.24 -0.14 6.80
CA ASN A 215 -11.94 -0.70 8.11
C ASN A 215 -11.50 0.43 9.06
N MET A 216 -12.45 1.05 9.76
CA MET A 216 -12.15 1.74 11.02
C MET A 216 -11.79 0.69 12.08
N MET A 217 -10.50 0.35 12.16
CA MET A 217 -9.92 -0.28 13.35
C MET A 217 -9.79 0.76 14.46
N HIS A 218 -10.92 1.18 15.03
CA HIS A 218 -10.99 1.74 16.38
C HIS A 218 -12.03 0.94 17.16
N GLY A 219 -11.56 0.30 18.24
CA GLY A 219 -12.39 -0.49 19.12
C GLY A 219 -13.55 0.34 19.66
N GLY A 220 -14.76 -0.08 19.34
CA GLY A 220 -16.00 0.45 19.86
C GLY A 220 -17.14 -0.43 19.40
N PHE A 221 -17.81 -1.08 20.35
CA PHE A 221 -19.05 -1.81 20.09
C PHE A 221 -20.07 -0.89 19.42
N GLY A 222 -20.28 -1.06 18.11
CA GLY A 222 -21.32 -0.39 17.34
C GLY A 222 -22.40 -1.37 16.93
N TYR A 223 -23.55 -1.33 17.62
CA TYR A 223 -24.76 -2.04 17.19
C TYR A 223 -25.30 -1.44 15.89
N ILE A 224 -25.68 -2.30 14.96
CA ILE A 224 -26.38 -1.97 13.72
C ILE A 224 -27.80 -1.55 14.07
N MET A 225 -28.19 -0.31 13.78
CA MET A 225 -29.58 0.15 13.79
C MET A 225 -30.05 0.33 12.35
N THR A 226 -30.83 -0.62 11.84
CA THR A 226 -31.61 -0.45 10.61
C THR A 226 -32.83 0.42 10.91
N SER A 227 -33.10 1.36 10.00
CA SER A 227 -34.20 2.31 10.01
C SER A 227 -35.55 1.67 10.31
N GLY A 228 -36.14 1.98 11.46
CA GLY A 228 -37.49 1.52 11.82
C GLY A 228 -37.91 1.67 13.28
N SER A 229 -37.14 2.36 14.14
CA SER A 229 -37.50 2.51 15.57
C SER A 229 -37.12 3.86 16.16
N LEU A 230 -37.27 4.93 15.37
CA LEU A 230 -37.11 6.31 15.83
C LEU A 230 -38.45 6.84 16.35
N LEU A 231 -39.02 6.24 17.40
CA LEU A 231 -40.20 6.83 18.09
C LEU A 231 -40.49 6.29 19.52
N ILE A 232 -39.64 5.45 20.14
CA ILE A 232 -39.94 4.89 21.47
C ILE A 232 -38.89 5.24 22.55
N LEU A 233 -37.77 5.89 22.22
CA LEU A 233 -36.67 6.16 23.17
C LEU A 233 -36.49 7.62 23.60
N ILE A 234 -37.58 8.41 23.64
CA ILE A 234 -37.57 9.76 24.25
C ILE A 234 -38.35 9.81 25.58
N TRP A 235 -38.91 8.69 26.06
CA TRP A 235 -39.74 8.68 27.28
C TRP A 235 -39.11 8.04 28.53
N GLN A 236 -37.81 7.70 28.52
CA GLN A 236 -37.15 7.03 29.66
C GLN A 236 -35.92 7.72 30.25
N TRP A 237 -35.64 8.97 29.88
CA TRP A 237 -34.55 9.77 30.48
C TRP A 237 -35.03 11.09 31.11
N LEU A 238 -36.32 11.16 31.47
CA LEU A 238 -36.93 12.32 32.12
C LEU A 238 -37.62 11.89 33.43
N LEU A 239 -36.93 11.10 34.26
CA LEU A 239 -37.41 10.78 35.61
C LEU A 239 -36.31 10.41 36.62
N VAL A 240 -35.16 11.07 36.59
CA VAL A 240 -34.22 11.04 37.75
C VAL A 240 -33.50 12.38 37.86
N LEU A 241 -34.23 13.46 38.13
CA LEU A 241 -33.63 14.74 38.56
C LEU A 241 -34.64 15.58 39.34
N THR A 242 -35.10 15.08 40.50
CA THR A 242 -35.69 15.92 41.55
C THR A 242 -35.43 15.30 42.93
N THR A 243 -34.37 15.74 43.62
CA THR A 243 -34.34 16.03 45.07
C THR A 243 -32.97 16.62 45.49
N PHE A 244 -32.94 17.96 45.58
CA PHE A 244 -32.25 18.90 46.51
C PHE A 244 -31.29 18.39 47.63
N PRO A 245 -30.50 19.26 48.32
CA PRO A 245 -29.50 20.24 47.82
C PRO A 245 -28.26 20.43 48.78
N SER A 246 -27.32 21.31 48.37
CA SER A 246 -26.44 22.18 49.20
C SER A 246 -25.46 21.61 50.25
N LEU A 247 -24.15 21.93 50.12
CA LEU A 247 -23.30 22.66 51.09
C LEU A 247 -21.85 22.80 50.54
N VAL A 248 -21.41 24.01 50.16
CA VAL A 248 -20.55 24.97 50.90
C VAL A 248 -19.02 24.79 50.68
N LEU A 249 -18.44 25.85 50.11
CA LEU A 249 -17.03 26.24 50.01
C LEU A 249 -16.28 26.23 51.36
N VAL A 250 -14.98 25.87 51.38
CA VAL A 250 -13.93 26.59 52.13
C VAL A 250 -12.57 26.50 51.40
N HIS A 251 -11.89 27.65 51.36
CA HIS A 251 -10.53 27.97 50.87
C HIS A 251 -9.35 27.25 51.57
N SER A 252 -8.19 27.11 50.89
CA SER A 252 -6.99 27.97 51.08
C SER A 252 -5.63 27.27 50.86
N THR A 253 -4.72 28.02 50.20
CA THR A 253 -3.23 28.10 50.33
C THR A 253 -2.34 26.88 50.04
N GLN A 254 -1.44 26.92 49.04
CA GLN A 254 -0.05 27.44 49.07
C GLN A 254 0.84 26.67 50.10
N LEU A 255 2.11 26.30 49.90
CA LEU A 255 3.15 26.39 48.87
C LEU A 255 4.38 25.60 49.43
N VAL A 256 5.38 25.32 48.59
CA VAL A 256 6.82 25.02 48.86
C VAL A 256 7.32 23.65 49.38
N SER A 257 8.19 23.06 48.53
CA SER A 257 9.50 22.41 48.75
C SER A 257 9.76 21.35 49.84
N GLY A 258 10.51 20.32 49.42
CA GLY A 258 11.61 19.78 50.24
C GLY A 258 11.71 18.26 50.28
N TRP A 259 12.64 17.69 49.51
CA TRP A 259 13.36 16.44 49.84
C TRP A 259 14.36 16.71 51.00
N PRO A 260 15.06 15.74 51.65
CA PRO A 260 15.10 14.27 51.45
C PRO A 260 15.11 13.41 52.76
N CYS A 261 15.25 12.09 52.57
CA CYS A 261 16.05 11.12 53.37
C CYS A 261 15.54 10.45 54.68
N VAL A 262 15.38 9.12 54.55
CA VAL A 262 16.03 8.02 55.33
C VAL A 262 15.37 7.47 56.61
N ALA A 263 15.23 6.13 56.61
CA ALA A 263 15.16 5.14 57.72
C ALA A 263 13.90 5.17 58.62
N SER A 264 13.32 4.08 59.13
CA SER A 264 13.60 2.64 59.18
C SER A 264 12.45 1.97 59.95
N GLY A 265 12.15 0.68 59.68
CA GLY A 265 11.78 -0.26 60.76
C GLY A 265 10.35 -0.79 60.88
N TYR A 266 10.12 -1.98 60.32
CA TYR A 266 9.39 -3.16 60.86
C TYR A 266 8.01 -3.05 61.55
N LYS A 267 6.97 -3.68 60.97
CA LYS A 267 6.41 -5.02 61.37
C LYS A 267 5.08 -5.37 60.66
N ALA A 268 4.99 -6.67 60.32
CA ALA A 268 3.81 -7.55 60.21
C ALA A 268 2.87 -7.50 58.96
N TRP A 269 2.90 -8.65 58.25
CA TRP A 269 1.97 -9.22 57.26
C TRP A 269 0.65 -9.73 57.90
N PRO A 270 -0.42 -10.19 57.16
CA PRO A 270 -0.43 -10.85 55.83
C PRO A 270 -1.58 -10.35 54.90
N SER A 271 -1.84 -10.74 53.63
CA SER A 271 -1.61 -11.94 52.84
C SER A 271 -1.81 -11.65 51.34
N ARG A 272 -1.07 -12.37 50.47
CA ARG A 272 -1.43 -12.91 49.14
C ARG A 272 -1.78 -11.95 47.97
N LEU A 273 -0.87 -11.86 46.99
CA LEU A 273 -0.98 -12.61 45.72
C LEU A 273 0.40 -12.67 45.04
N ILE A 274 0.81 -13.87 44.65
CA ILE A 274 2.09 -14.20 44.01
C ILE A 274 1.85 -14.30 42.50
N ILE A 275 2.65 -13.61 41.69
CA ILE A 275 2.92 -13.98 40.29
C ILE A 275 4.43 -14.19 40.20
N THR A 276 4.84 -15.46 40.12
CA THR A 276 6.22 -15.88 39.94
C THR A 276 6.55 -15.91 38.45
N ALA A 277 7.59 -15.18 38.05
CA ALA A 277 8.30 -15.39 36.81
C ALA A 277 9.16 -16.66 36.92
N MET A 278 9.03 -17.57 35.95
CA MET A 278 9.96 -18.70 35.80
C MET A 278 10.85 -18.49 34.57
N LEU A 279 12.11 -18.20 34.84
CA LEU A 279 13.25 -18.64 34.06
C LEU A 279 13.58 -20.07 34.49
N THR A 280 13.61 -21.02 33.55
CA THR A 280 14.40 -22.24 33.69
C THR A 280 14.88 -22.68 32.31
N GLY A 281 16.21 -22.79 32.18
CA GLY A 281 16.81 -23.71 31.22
C GLY A 281 16.90 -25.11 31.83
N SER A 282 16.91 -26.15 30.99
CA SER A 282 17.79 -27.32 31.03
C SER A 282 17.27 -28.44 30.11
N TYR A 283 18.13 -28.89 29.21
CA TYR A 283 18.41 -30.27 28.78
C TYR A 283 17.38 -31.39 29.01
N LEU A 284 17.07 -32.12 27.92
CA LEU A 284 17.07 -33.60 27.74
C LEU A 284 16.48 -33.90 26.34
N SER A 285 17.31 -34.23 25.35
CA SER A 285 17.51 -35.57 24.77
C SER A 285 16.23 -36.36 24.47
N GLU A 286 15.91 -36.56 23.20
CA GLU A 286 15.35 -37.82 22.73
C GLU A 286 15.70 -38.05 21.25
N HIS A 287 16.47 -39.12 21.05
CA HIS A 287 16.80 -39.72 19.76
C HIS A 287 15.61 -40.56 19.30
N HIS A 288 15.20 -40.42 18.05
CA HIS A 288 14.64 -41.56 17.30
C HIS A 288 15.20 -41.57 15.88
N SER A 289 16.10 -42.52 15.67
CA SER A 289 16.64 -42.94 14.39
C SER A 289 15.66 -43.89 13.71
N PHE A 290 15.37 -43.68 12.43
CA PHE A 290 15.10 -44.76 11.49
C PHE A 290 16.13 -44.65 10.37
N ILE A 291 17.05 -45.61 10.32
CA ILE A 291 17.99 -45.83 9.23
C ILE A 291 17.41 -46.95 8.36
N THR A 292 17.29 -46.69 7.06
CA THR A 292 17.50 -47.72 6.03
C THR A 292 18.53 -47.20 5.03
N GLN A 293 19.35 -48.14 4.57
CA GLN A 293 20.66 -47.99 3.93
C GLN A 293 20.64 -47.28 2.56
N ALA A 294 21.65 -46.46 2.30
CA ALA A 294 22.72 -46.70 1.31
C ALA A 294 23.54 -45.40 1.11
N GLY A 295 24.84 -45.55 0.92
CA GLY A 295 25.84 -44.54 1.21
C GLY A 295 25.95 -43.36 0.24
N ALA A 296 26.30 -42.20 0.80
CA ALA A 296 27.19 -41.20 0.22
C ALA A 296 27.60 -40.23 1.33
N ALA A 297 28.89 -39.90 1.41
CA ALA A 297 29.43 -38.98 2.40
C ALA A 297 28.84 -37.57 2.21
N ALA A 298 28.11 -37.07 3.20
CA ALA A 298 27.65 -35.68 3.25
C ALA A 298 28.51 -34.90 4.25
N HIS A 299 29.34 -34.00 3.74
CA HIS A 299 29.99 -32.97 4.54
C HIS A 299 28.95 -31.90 4.92
N PHE A 300 28.71 -31.71 6.22
CA PHE A 300 27.95 -30.57 6.74
C PHE A 300 28.86 -29.34 6.77
N VAL A 301 28.48 -28.28 6.06
CA VAL A 301 29.08 -26.94 6.21
C VAL A 301 28.11 -26.10 7.05
N ILE A 302 28.56 -25.73 8.25
CA ILE A 302 27.92 -24.70 9.08
C ILE A 302 28.56 -23.36 8.67
N LEU A 303 27.81 -22.49 7.98
CA LEU A 303 28.25 -21.13 7.67
C LEU A 303 27.94 -20.21 8.85
N THR A 304 28.98 -19.78 9.57
CA THR A 304 28.93 -18.62 10.46
C THR A 304 29.46 -17.39 9.71
N LYS A 305 28.82 -16.24 9.94
CA LYS A 305 29.14 -14.94 9.31
C LYS A 305 30.60 -14.53 9.56
N GLY A 306 31.35 -14.28 8.49
CA GLY A 306 32.58 -13.49 8.55
C GLY A 306 33.60 -13.77 7.44
N ALA A 307 33.85 -12.76 6.60
CA ALA A 307 34.97 -12.60 5.66
C ALA A 307 35.08 -13.57 4.45
N PHE A 308 34.84 -13.05 3.25
CA PHE A 308 35.21 -13.67 1.98
C PHE A 308 36.71 -13.45 1.71
N MET A 309 37.45 -14.53 1.50
CA MET A 309 38.77 -14.53 0.87
C MET A 309 38.69 -15.41 -0.38
N ALA A 310 39.08 -14.85 -1.52
CA ALA A 310 39.04 -15.51 -2.82
C ALA A 310 40.08 -16.64 -2.91
N ILE A 311 39.69 -17.77 -3.50
CA ILE A 311 40.64 -18.75 -4.05
C ILE A 311 40.23 -19.08 -5.49
N VAL A 312 41.16 -18.76 -6.39
CA VAL A 312 41.20 -19.14 -7.80
C VAL A 312 41.50 -20.64 -7.89
N ASN A 313 40.80 -21.38 -8.74
CA ASN A 313 41.18 -22.76 -9.07
C ASN A 313 41.63 -22.84 -10.54
N THR A 314 42.89 -23.21 -10.72
CA THR A 314 43.47 -23.69 -11.97
C THR A 314 43.62 -25.21 -11.86
N GLY A 315 42.90 -25.94 -12.71
CA GLY A 315 42.94 -27.40 -12.81
C GLY A 315 41.75 -27.93 -13.56
#